data_AF-A0A0D2P514-F1
#
_entry.id   AF-A0A0D2P514-F1
#
_cell.length_a   1.000
_cell.length_b   1.000
_cell.length_c   1.000
_cell.angle_alpha   90.00
_cell.angle_beta   90.00
_cell.angle_gamma   90.00
#
_symmetry.space_group_name_H-M   'P 1'
#
loop_
_entity.id
_entity.type
_entity.pdbx_description
1 polymer ?
#
loop_
_entity_poly.entity_id
_entity_poly.type
_entity_poly.pdbx_seq_one_letter_code
_entity_poly.pdbx_strand_id
1 'polypeptide(L)'
;MAATIINTDATASTSQGFVDRFDTFRADLDDYNDRRERLIKASRDITNLSKKVIFLLHRIAQGNLEPNQDDEALAKDAAQQGYAKLREVQELYSRLRPELQGDKFWRYQRQISPGLQEYIEALSFAHYLDKGTLITFDEVQKTLTDPEGIEYFPLTISDYLLGLSDLTGELMRFAISGIAHRGGRRKAQNVCAFVRGCKADFERWIPYVRELKKKQSVTSQSLEKIEDAAYAIMVRTSEYDLSPEMLDDIVAQSISSYRDTSRQAVGRGRGDDLSDDEDTTN
;
A
#
# COMPACT_ATOMS: atom_id res chain seq x y z
N MET A 1 46.50 -65.00 19.23
CA MET A 1 46.13 -63.78 18.47
C MET A 1 44.62 -63.67 18.47
N ALA A 2 44.05 -62.79 19.29
CA ALA A 2 42.62 -62.49 19.26
C ALA A 2 42.44 -61.19 18.47
N ALA A 3 41.80 -61.27 17.31
CA ALA A 3 41.50 -60.12 16.49
C ALA A 3 40.35 -59.33 17.14
N THR A 4 40.63 -58.06 17.46
CA THR A 4 39.62 -57.07 17.86
C THR A 4 38.64 -56.89 16.71
N ILE A 5 37.44 -57.47 16.82
CA ILE A 5 36.31 -57.14 15.95
C ILE A 5 35.89 -55.73 16.33
N ILE A 6 36.37 -54.74 15.57
CA ILE A 6 35.89 -53.37 15.66
C ILE A 6 34.42 -53.39 15.27
N ASN A 7 33.57 -52.90 16.17
CA ASN A 7 32.12 -52.86 16.07
C ASN A 7 31.67 -51.91 14.94
N THR A 8 31.82 -52.33 13.68
CA THR A 8 31.51 -51.56 12.47
C THR A 8 30.01 -51.29 12.30
N ASP A 9 29.16 -52.16 12.84
CA ASP A 9 27.69 -52.04 12.75
C ASP A 9 27.15 -50.87 13.60
N ALA A 10 27.74 -50.61 14.78
CA ALA A 10 27.33 -49.49 15.63
C ALA A 10 27.68 -48.13 14.99
N THR A 11 28.84 -48.03 14.33
CA THR A 11 29.24 -46.82 13.61
C THR A 11 28.40 -46.59 12.35
N ALA A 12 28.06 -47.65 11.59
CA ALA A 12 27.24 -47.56 10.39
C ALA A 12 25.77 -47.20 10.71
N SER A 13 25.20 -47.76 11.78
CA SER A 13 23.87 -47.42 12.28
C SER A 13 23.78 -45.96 12.76
N THR A 14 24.83 -45.47 13.40
CA THR A 14 24.92 -44.08 13.85
C THR A 14 24.99 -43.12 12.65
N SER A 15 25.82 -43.42 11.65
CA SER A 15 25.90 -42.60 10.42
C SER A 15 24.62 -42.61 9.61
N GLN A 16 23.90 -43.75 9.53
CA GLN A 16 22.59 -43.80 8.88
C GLN A 16 21.56 -42.93 9.63
N GLY A 17 21.53 -42.99 10.96
CA GLY A 17 20.64 -42.14 11.76
C GLY A 17 20.95 -40.65 11.65
N PHE A 18 22.20 -40.26 11.35
CA PHE A 18 22.54 -38.87 11.00
C PHE A 18 22.04 -38.49 9.61
N VAL A 19 22.23 -39.34 8.60
CA VAL A 19 21.75 -39.10 7.22
C VAL A 19 20.22 -38.93 7.20
N ASP A 20 19.48 -39.80 7.89
CA ASP A 20 18.01 -39.72 7.96
C ASP A 20 17.53 -38.40 8.60
N ARG A 21 18.28 -37.86 9.58
CA ARG A 21 18.00 -36.53 10.15
C ARG A 21 18.26 -35.40 9.15
N PHE A 22 19.35 -35.48 8.39
CA PHE A 22 19.63 -34.50 7.33
C PHE A 22 18.59 -34.54 6.21
N ASP A 23 18.07 -35.72 5.87
CA ASP A 23 16.96 -35.84 4.91
C ASP A 23 15.68 -35.20 5.44
N THR A 24 15.40 -35.34 6.74
CA THR A 24 14.28 -34.64 7.38
C THR A 24 14.47 -33.12 7.32
N PHE A 25 15.66 -32.62 7.68
CA PHE A 25 15.96 -31.19 7.58
C PHE A 25 15.88 -30.65 6.15
N ARG A 26 16.31 -31.45 5.17
CA ARG A 26 16.20 -31.10 3.75
C ARG A 26 14.74 -30.97 3.34
N ALA A 27 13.90 -31.95 3.68
CA ALA A 27 12.47 -31.88 3.39
C ALA A 27 11.78 -30.66 4.04
N ASP A 28 12.15 -30.34 5.27
CA ASP A 28 11.62 -29.16 5.98
C ASP A 28 12.05 -27.84 5.32
N LEU A 29 13.31 -27.75 4.87
CA LEU A 29 13.83 -26.58 4.15
C LEU A 29 13.19 -26.44 2.77
N ASP A 30 12.95 -27.54 2.07
CA ASP A 30 12.29 -27.57 0.77
C ASP A 30 10.83 -27.08 0.90
N ASP A 31 10.03 -27.61 1.84
CA ASP A 31 8.66 -27.09 2.09
C ASP A 31 8.69 -25.60 2.48
N TYR A 32 9.66 -25.20 3.31
CA TYR A 32 9.82 -23.81 3.71
C TYR A 32 10.05 -22.89 2.50
N ASN A 33 10.95 -23.26 1.59
CA ASN A 33 11.29 -22.48 0.41
C ASN A 33 10.16 -22.47 -0.61
N ASP A 34 9.54 -23.61 -0.86
CA ASP A 34 8.40 -23.73 -1.77
C ASP A 34 7.22 -22.87 -1.30
N ARG A 35 6.92 -22.91 0.01
CA ARG A 35 5.89 -22.07 0.62
C ARG A 35 6.24 -20.58 0.49
N ARG A 36 7.48 -20.22 0.79
CA ARG A 36 7.97 -18.83 0.66
C ARG A 36 7.74 -18.31 -0.76
N GLU A 37 8.08 -19.11 -1.77
CA GLU A 37 7.93 -18.74 -3.18
C GLU A 37 6.46 -18.62 -3.60
N ARG A 38 5.59 -19.53 -3.14
CA ARG A 38 4.13 -19.42 -3.35
C ARG A 38 3.57 -18.12 -2.76
N LEU A 39 4.00 -17.76 -1.55
CA LEU A 39 3.55 -16.53 -0.87
C LEU A 39 4.06 -15.26 -1.58
N ILE A 40 5.30 -15.26 -2.07
CA ILE A 40 5.84 -14.13 -2.85
C ILE A 40 5.04 -13.92 -4.14
N LYS A 41 4.72 -15.00 -4.85
CA LYS A 41 3.90 -14.93 -6.08
C LYS A 41 2.52 -14.37 -5.80
N ALA A 42 1.83 -14.91 -4.79
CA ALA A 42 0.51 -14.43 -4.42
C ALA A 42 0.52 -12.97 -3.96
N SER A 43 1.51 -12.56 -3.16
CA SER A 43 1.71 -11.18 -2.72
C SER A 43 1.86 -10.23 -3.90
N ARG A 44 2.64 -10.61 -4.92
CA ARG A 44 2.80 -9.83 -6.15
C ARG A 44 1.50 -9.70 -6.95
N ASP A 45 0.73 -10.79 -7.06
CA ASP A 45 -0.56 -10.77 -7.74
C ASP A 45 -1.56 -9.85 -7.02
N ILE A 46 -1.59 -9.92 -5.69
CA ILE A 46 -2.39 -9.03 -4.86
C ILE A 46 -1.99 -7.57 -5.07
N THR A 47 -0.69 -7.23 -5.00
CA THR A 47 -0.20 -5.88 -5.28
C THR A 47 -0.68 -5.40 -6.65
N ASN A 48 -0.57 -6.23 -7.69
CA ASN A 48 -0.98 -5.85 -9.05
C ASN A 48 -2.48 -5.60 -9.16
N LEU A 49 -3.31 -6.41 -8.50
CA LEU A 49 -4.76 -6.24 -8.48
C LEU A 49 -5.16 -4.98 -7.68
N SER A 50 -4.59 -4.77 -6.51
CA SER A 50 -4.83 -3.58 -5.68
C SER A 50 -4.47 -2.30 -6.43
N LYS A 51 -3.34 -2.26 -7.15
CA LYS A 51 -2.98 -1.14 -8.03
C LYS A 51 -4.02 -0.87 -9.10
N LYS A 52 -4.51 -1.92 -9.76
CA LYS A 52 -5.56 -1.78 -10.77
C LYS A 52 -6.83 -1.20 -10.17
N VAL A 53 -7.16 -1.56 -8.92
CA VAL A 53 -8.29 -0.95 -8.19
C VAL A 53 -8.02 0.53 -7.93
N ILE A 54 -6.84 0.91 -7.44
CA ILE A 54 -6.49 2.33 -7.23
C ILE A 54 -6.65 3.14 -8.51
N PHE A 55 -6.14 2.64 -9.65
CA PHE A 55 -6.32 3.31 -10.95
C PHE A 55 -7.78 3.39 -11.39
N LEU A 56 -8.57 2.33 -11.14
CA LEU A 56 -10.00 2.32 -11.41
C LEU A 56 -10.73 3.40 -10.59
N LEU A 57 -10.43 3.49 -9.29
CA LEU A 57 -11.01 4.47 -8.37
C LEU A 57 -10.72 5.89 -8.84
N HIS A 58 -9.47 6.21 -9.17
CA HIS A 58 -9.12 7.52 -9.75
C HIS A 58 -9.90 7.81 -11.01
N ARG A 59 -9.96 6.85 -11.95
CA ARG A 59 -10.61 7.05 -13.24
C ARG A 59 -12.11 7.34 -13.09
N ILE A 60 -12.82 6.66 -12.20
CA ILE A 60 -14.26 6.88 -12.00
C ILE A 60 -14.49 8.16 -11.21
N ALA A 61 -13.76 8.36 -10.10
CA ALA A 61 -13.93 9.51 -9.22
C ALA A 61 -13.38 10.83 -9.81
N GLN A 62 -12.72 10.76 -10.98
CA GLN A 62 -12.27 11.89 -11.80
C GLN A 62 -12.90 11.86 -13.21
N GLY A 63 -13.86 10.97 -13.48
CA GLY A 63 -14.51 10.87 -14.79
C GLY A 63 -15.16 12.20 -15.19
N ASN A 64 -15.22 12.47 -16.49
CA ASN A 64 -15.72 13.74 -17.06
C ASN A 64 -17.01 14.17 -16.39
N LEU A 65 -16.88 15.15 -15.49
CA LEU A 65 -17.99 15.75 -14.79
C LEU A 65 -18.78 16.54 -15.82
N GLU A 66 -19.85 15.95 -16.34
CA GLU A 66 -20.89 16.73 -16.98
C GLU A 66 -21.31 17.84 -15.99
N PRO A 67 -21.63 19.07 -16.44
CA PRO A 67 -21.84 20.25 -15.58
C PRO A 67 -22.85 20.10 -14.43
N ASN A 68 -23.63 19.01 -14.42
CA ASN A 68 -24.68 18.69 -13.45
C ASN A 68 -24.50 17.32 -12.75
N GLN A 69 -23.33 16.69 -12.82
CA GLN A 69 -23.09 15.42 -12.12
C GLN A 69 -22.82 15.64 -10.62
N ASP A 70 -23.43 14.78 -9.80
CA ASP A 70 -23.21 14.75 -8.36
C ASP A 70 -21.88 14.04 -8.04
N ASP A 71 -20.88 14.84 -7.66
CA ASP A 71 -19.55 14.39 -7.23
C ASP A 71 -19.61 13.29 -6.16
N GLU A 72 -20.58 13.36 -5.24
CA GLU A 72 -20.74 12.39 -4.17
C GLU A 72 -21.26 11.06 -4.71
N ALA A 73 -22.20 11.09 -5.66
CA ALA A 73 -22.71 9.90 -6.32
C ALA A 73 -21.62 9.20 -7.13
N LEU A 74 -20.75 9.94 -7.82
CA LEU A 74 -19.60 9.39 -8.55
C LEU A 74 -18.55 8.78 -7.61
N ALA A 75 -18.25 9.43 -6.49
CA ALA A 75 -17.34 8.88 -5.49
C ALA A 75 -17.88 7.56 -4.90
N LYS A 76 -19.18 7.50 -4.61
CA LYS A 76 -19.85 6.26 -4.14
C LYS A 76 -19.85 5.18 -5.22
N ASP A 77 -20.15 5.50 -6.47
CA ASP A 77 -20.09 4.53 -7.58
C ASP A 77 -18.66 3.97 -7.75
N ALA A 78 -17.65 4.84 -7.73
CA ALA A 78 -16.25 4.44 -7.75
C ALA A 78 -15.94 3.46 -6.61
N ALA A 79 -16.36 3.78 -5.38
CA ALA A 79 -16.16 2.93 -4.22
C ALA A 79 -16.85 1.57 -4.36
N GLN A 80 -18.11 1.51 -4.82
CA GLN A 80 -18.83 0.25 -5.02
C GLN A 80 -18.15 -0.65 -6.05
N GLN A 81 -17.69 -0.09 -7.16
CA GLN A 81 -16.90 -0.83 -8.15
C GLN A 81 -15.54 -1.27 -7.59
N GLY A 82 -14.91 -0.43 -6.78
CA GLY A 82 -13.68 -0.75 -6.06
C GLY A 82 -13.85 -1.93 -5.12
N TYR A 83 -14.86 -1.90 -4.23
CA TYR A 83 -15.17 -3.01 -3.32
C TYR A 83 -15.49 -4.30 -4.08
N ALA A 84 -16.24 -4.21 -5.19
CA ALA A 84 -16.53 -5.38 -6.02
C ALA A 84 -15.24 -6.04 -6.55
N LYS A 85 -14.25 -5.25 -6.97
CA LYS A 85 -12.94 -5.75 -7.42
C LYS A 85 -12.03 -6.20 -6.28
N LEU A 86 -12.11 -5.57 -5.12
CA LEU A 86 -11.34 -5.99 -3.94
C LEU A 86 -11.79 -7.35 -3.39
N ARG A 87 -12.99 -7.83 -3.71
CA ARG A 87 -13.39 -9.23 -3.43
C ARG A 87 -12.47 -10.25 -4.10
N GLU A 88 -11.99 -9.98 -5.31
CA GLU A 88 -11.02 -10.84 -6.00
C GLU A 88 -9.71 -10.95 -5.19
N VAL A 89 -9.29 -9.87 -4.52
CA VAL A 89 -8.11 -9.86 -3.64
C VAL A 89 -8.37 -10.62 -2.34
N GLN A 90 -9.56 -10.45 -1.73
CA GLN A 90 -9.96 -11.18 -0.52
C GLN A 90 -10.01 -12.69 -0.78
N GLU A 91 -10.45 -13.12 -1.96
CA GLU A 91 -10.40 -14.53 -2.38
C GLU A 91 -8.97 -15.07 -2.52
N LEU A 92 -8.00 -14.24 -2.90
CA LEU A 92 -6.59 -14.67 -2.88
C LEU A 92 -6.11 -14.88 -1.46
N TYR A 93 -6.44 -13.98 -0.53
CA TYR A 93 -6.09 -14.13 0.88
C TYR A 93 -6.75 -15.35 1.53
N SER A 94 -8.00 -15.65 1.19
CA SER A 94 -8.68 -16.84 1.71
C SER A 94 -7.96 -18.13 1.30
N ARG A 95 -7.46 -18.20 0.06
CA ARG A 95 -6.64 -19.33 -0.44
C ARG A 95 -5.27 -19.41 0.23
N LEU A 96 -4.73 -18.29 0.71
CA LEU A 96 -3.45 -18.26 1.45
C LEU A 96 -3.58 -18.70 2.90
N ARG A 97 -4.79 -18.78 3.47
CA ARG A 97 -5.01 -19.16 4.87
C ARG A 97 -4.22 -20.41 5.28
N PRO A 98 -4.30 -21.58 4.60
CA PRO A 98 -3.57 -22.78 5.02
C PRO A 98 -2.04 -22.58 5.04
N GLU A 99 -1.53 -21.64 4.24
CA GLU A 99 -0.11 -21.35 4.18
C GLU A 99 0.39 -20.52 5.37
N LEU A 100 -0.52 -19.78 6.02
CA LEU A 100 -0.24 -18.78 7.05
C LEU A 100 -0.80 -19.13 8.44
N GLN A 101 -1.44 -20.30 8.61
CA GLN A 101 -2.04 -20.69 9.90
C GLN A 101 -1.06 -20.75 11.07
N GLY A 102 -1.50 -20.27 12.23
CA GLY A 102 -0.75 -20.29 13.48
C GLY A 102 0.56 -19.53 13.39
N ASP A 103 1.64 -20.13 13.90
CA ASP A 103 2.96 -19.48 13.96
C ASP A 103 3.59 -19.23 12.58
N LYS A 104 3.06 -19.87 11.53
CA LYS A 104 3.54 -19.68 10.15
C LYS A 104 3.38 -18.23 9.70
N PHE A 105 2.31 -17.56 10.11
CA PHE A 105 2.09 -16.16 9.76
C PHE A 105 3.32 -15.30 10.10
N TRP A 106 3.80 -15.37 11.34
CA TRP A 106 4.93 -14.56 11.81
C TRP A 106 6.23 -14.88 11.07
N ARG A 107 6.37 -16.13 10.61
CA ARG A 107 7.52 -16.56 9.81
C ARG A 107 7.51 -15.98 8.39
N TYR A 108 6.32 -15.83 7.79
CA TYR A 108 6.16 -15.40 6.40
C TYR A 108 5.53 -14.00 6.22
N GLN A 109 5.29 -13.28 7.31
CA GLN A 109 4.65 -11.96 7.31
C GLN A 109 5.34 -10.99 6.34
N ARG A 110 6.67 -11.04 6.26
CA ARG A 110 7.46 -10.19 5.34
C ARG A 110 7.17 -10.43 3.86
N GLN A 111 6.79 -11.65 3.46
CA GLN A 111 6.51 -11.98 2.06
C GLN A 111 5.15 -11.42 1.62
N ILE A 112 4.17 -11.41 2.52
CA ILE A 112 2.80 -10.94 2.23
C ILE A 112 2.61 -9.45 2.48
N SER A 113 3.44 -8.86 3.34
CA SER A 113 3.36 -7.47 3.79
C SER A 113 3.25 -6.45 2.64
N PRO A 114 4.03 -6.55 1.53
CA PRO A 114 3.87 -5.63 0.39
C PRO A 114 2.49 -5.70 -0.27
N GLY A 115 1.96 -6.90 -0.51
CA GLY A 115 0.61 -7.08 -1.04
C GLY A 115 -0.46 -6.55 -0.09
N LEU A 116 -0.28 -6.79 1.21
CA LEU A 116 -1.21 -6.35 2.24
C LEU A 116 -1.27 -4.82 2.38
N GLN A 117 -0.12 -4.15 2.38
CA GLN A 117 -0.07 -2.68 2.42
C GLN A 117 -0.77 -2.06 1.21
N GLU A 118 -0.53 -2.58 0.00
CA GLU A 118 -1.20 -2.11 -1.22
C GLU A 118 -2.70 -2.39 -1.21
N TYR A 119 -3.12 -3.55 -0.69
CA TYR A 119 -4.54 -3.85 -0.48
C TYR A 119 -5.22 -2.85 0.47
N ILE A 120 -4.55 -2.53 1.59
CA ILE A 120 -5.03 -1.57 2.57
C ILE A 120 -5.13 -0.18 1.96
N GLU A 121 -4.15 0.23 1.17
CA GLU A 121 -4.19 1.48 0.39
C GLU A 121 -5.41 1.53 -0.53
N ALA A 122 -5.63 0.49 -1.34
CA ALA A 122 -6.78 0.42 -2.25
C ALA A 122 -8.14 0.42 -1.53
N LEU A 123 -8.26 -0.38 -0.46
CA LEU A 123 -9.47 -0.50 0.35
C LEU A 123 -9.78 0.81 1.08
N SER A 124 -8.76 1.44 1.67
CA SER A 124 -8.91 2.70 2.38
C SER A 124 -9.25 3.85 1.44
N PHE A 125 -8.75 3.83 0.20
CA PHE A 125 -9.13 4.81 -0.81
C PHE A 125 -10.60 4.66 -1.22
N ALA A 126 -11.07 3.43 -1.46
CA ALA A 126 -12.49 3.17 -1.72
C ALA A 126 -13.37 3.62 -0.54
N HIS A 127 -12.96 3.32 0.71
CA HIS A 127 -13.70 3.73 1.91
C HIS A 127 -13.72 5.24 2.10
N TYR A 128 -12.63 5.95 1.80
CA TYR A 128 -12.62 7.41 1.83
C TYR A 128 -13.58 8.00 0.79
N LEU A 129 -13.65 7.44 -0.43
CA LEU A 129 -14.58 7.90 -1.46
C LEU A 129 -16.06 7.66 -1.09
N ASP A 130 -16.33 6.57 -0.38
CA ASP A 130 -17.68 6.20 0.07
C ASP A 130 -18.15 7.01 1.29
N LYS A 131 -17.28 7.11 2.31
CA LYS A 131 -17.65 7.60 3.65
C LYS A 131 -16.95 8.89 4.08
N GLY A 132 -15.93 9.34 3.36
CA GLY A 132 -15.12 10.51 3.73
C GLY A 132 -14.33 10.36 5.04
N THR A 133 -14.12 9.14 5.51
CA THR A 133 -13.45 8.83 6.79
C THR A 133 -12.29 7.86 6.58
N LEU A 134 -11.48 7.66 7.63
CA LEU A 134 -10.41 6.66 7.61
C LEU A 134 -11.00 5.29 7.98
N ILE A 135 -10.66 4.26 7.21
CA ILE A 135 -11.06 2.89 7.55
C ILE A 135 -10.33 2.43 8.82
N THR A 136 -11.07 1.83 9.75
CA THR A 136 -10.53 1.36 11.03
C THR A 136 -9.76 0.05 10.88
N PHE A 137 -8.89 -0.24 11.86
CA PHE A 137 -8.16 -1.51 11.91
C PHE A 137 -9.12 -2.72 11.88
N ASP A 138 -10.20 -2.66 12.66
CA ASP A 138 -11.19 -3.73 12.76
C ASP A 138 -11.97 -3.91 11.45
N GLU A 139 -12.30 -2.82 10.76
CA GLU A 139 -12.93 -2.90 9.43
C GLU A 139 -12.02 -3.57 8.40
N VAL A 140 -10.70 -3.33 8.44
CA VAL A 140 -9.73 -4.03 7.59
C VAL A 140 -9.59 -5.49 8.01
N GLN A 141 -9.46 -5.81 9.31
CA GLN A 141 -9.37 -7.19 9.78
C GLN A 141 -10.60 -8.00 9.36
N LYS A 142 -11.78 -7.39 9.40
CA LYS A 142 -13.03 -8.02 8.98
C LYS A 142 -13.04 -8.42 7.51
N THR A 143 -12.32 -7.71 6.62
CA THR A 143 -12.19 -8.12 5.22
C THR A 143 -11.22 -9.28 5.00
N LEU A 144 -10.40 -9.59 6.00
CA LEU A 144 -9.44 -10.69 6.02
C LEU A 144 -9.94 -11.86 6.89
N THR A 145 -11.26 -12.05 6.95
CA THR A 145 -11.93 -13.02 7.81
C THR A 145 -12.93 -13.82 6.98
N ASP A 146 -13.07 -15.12 7.25
CA ASP A 146 -14.06 -15.96 6.60
C ASP A 146 -15.51 -15.67 7.09
N PRO A 147 -16.55 -16.19 6.40
CA PRO A 147 -17.94 -15.99 6.81
C PRO A 147 -18.26 -16.50 8.23
N GLU A 148 -17.48 -17.45 8.74
CA GLU A 148 -17.60 -18.03 10.08
C GLU A 148 -16.93 -17.16 11.17
N GLY A 149 -16.27 -16.07 10.78
CA GLY A 149 -15.59 -15.15 11.70
C GLY A 149 -14.16 -15.56 12.05
N ILE A 150 -13.56 -16.49 11.30
CA ILE A 150 -12.19 -16.94 11.51
C ILE A 150 -11.26 -16.17 10.56
N GLU A 151 -10.30 -15.47 11.16
CA GLU A 151 -9.30 -14.69 10.43
C GLU A 151 -8.47 -15.59 9.51
N TYR A 152 -8.21 -15.13 8.29
CA TYR A 152 -7.24 -15.77 7.40
C TYR A 152 -5.83 -15.71 7.99
N PHE A 153 -5.51 -14.57 8.61
CA PHE A 153 -4.33 -14.28 9.40
C PHE A 153 -4.53 -12.95 10.16
N PRO A 154 -3.78 -12.69 11.25
CA PRO A 154 -3.90 -11.43 11.98
C PRO A 154 -3.31 -10.26 11.18
N LEU A 155 -4.03 -9.16 11.10
CA LEU A 155 -3.54 -7.88 10.57
C LEU A 155 -2.48 -7.32 11.52
N THR A 156 -1.35 -6.85 11.00
CA THR A 156 -0.35 -6.18 11.83
C THR A 156 -0.59 -4.67 11.87
N ILE A 157 -0.32 -4.05 13.02
CA ILE A 157 -0.36 -2.58 13.17
C ILE A 157 0.59 -1.92 12.17
N SER A 158 1.76 -2.53 11.91
CA SER A 158 2.73 -2.01 10.95
C SER A 158 2.15 -1.98 9.53
N ASP A 159 1.56 -3.08 9.06
CA ASP A 159 1.00 -3.15 7.70
C ASP A 159 -0.19 -2.21 7.53
N TYR A 160 -1.04 -2.10 8.56
CA TYR A 160 -2.12 -1.13 8.60
C TYR A 160 -1.63 0.32 8.47
N LEU A 161 -0.70 0.75 9.32
CA LEU A 161 -0.21 2.13 9.31
C LEU A 161 0.61 2.46 8.06
N LEU A 162 1.36 1.49 7.53
CA LEU A 162 2.15 1.70 6.30
C LEU A 162 1.24 1.81 5.07
N GLY A 163 0.23 0.95 4.92
CA GLY A 163 -0.75 1.05 3.84
C GLY A 163 -1.57 2.35 3.90
N LEU A 164 -2.00 2.75 5.10
CA LEU A 164 -2.68 4.05 5.27
C LEU A 164 -1.77 5.25 5.04
N SER A 165 -0.46 5.11 5.26
CA SER A 165 0.46 6.20 4.92
C SER A 165 0.58 6.36 3.40
N ASP A 166 0.55 5.27 2.63
CA ASP A 166 0.58 5.33 1.17
C ASP A 166 -0.71 5.92 0.57
N LEU A 167 -1.87 5.64 1.18
CA LEU A 167 -3.15 6.29 0.85
C LEU A 167 -3.02 7.82 0.76
N THR A 168 -2.23 8.45 1.64
CA THR A 168 -2.06 9.92 1.64
C THR A 168 -1.51 10.44 0.31
N GLY A 169 -0.68 9.66 -0.38
CA GLY A 169 -0.17 9.98 -1.72
C GLY A 169 -1.25 9.89 -2.79
N GLU A 170 -2.12 8.87 -2.73
CA GLU A 170 -3.23 8.73 -3.67
C GLU A 170 -4.33 9.78 -3.42
N LEU A 171 -4.58 10.16 -2.17
CA LEU A 171 -5.45 11.29 -1.83
C LEU A 171 -4.91 12.62 -2.36
N MET A 172 -3.60 12.86 -2.26
CA MET A 172 -2.97 14.03 -2.87
C MET A 172 -3.16 14.04 -4.40
N ARG A 173 -2.92 12.90 -5.06
CA ARG A 173 -3.19 12.78 -6.51
C ARG A 173 -4.67 13.06 -6.83
N PHE A 174 -5.58 12.55 -6.00
CA PHE A 174 -7.02 12.75 -6.14
C PHE A 174 -7.42 14.22 -6.02
N ALA A 175 -6.88 14.93 -5.03
CA ALA A 175 -7.11 16.35 -4.82
C ALA A 175 -6.59 17.19 -5.99
N ILE A 176 -5.32 17.01 -6.37
CA ILE A 176 -4.66 17.81 -7.41
C ILE A 176 -5.31 17.61 -8.78
N SER A 177 -5.65 16.37 -9.14
CA SER A 177 -6.32 16.12 -10.42
C SER A 177 -7.73 16.70 -10.48
N GLY A 178 -8.42 16.79 -9.34
CA GLY A 178 -9.77 17.35 -9.25
C GLY A 178 -9.83 18.87 -9.09
N ILE A 179 -8.74 19.52 -8.67
CA ILE A 179 -8.80 20.90 -8.15
C ILE A 179 -9.21 21.96 -9.18
N ALA A 180 -8.95 21.70 -10.47
CA ALA A 180 -9.31 22.60 -11.58
C ALA A 180 -10.78 22.53 -11.98
N HIS A 181 -11.52 21.53 -11.50
CA HIS A 181 -12.93 21.36 -11.84
C HIS A 181 -13.81 22.15 -10.88
N ARG A 182 -15.04 22.46 -11.31
CA ARG A 182 -16.05 23.10 -10.46
C ARG A 182 -16.23 22.31 -9.17
N GLY A 183 -16.10 22.96 -8.02
CA GLY A 183 -16.16 22.29 -6.70
C GLY A 183 -14.86 21.60 -6.25
N GLY A 184 -13.87 21.47 -7.14
CA GLY A 184 -12.57 20.87 -6.88
C GLY A 184 -11.77 21.52 -5.75
N ARG A 185 -11.93 22.84 -5.55
CA ARG A 185 -11.29 23.58 -4.44
C ARG A 185 -11.74 23.06 -3.07
N ARG A 186 -13.05 22.91 -2.87
CA ARG A 186 -13.63 22.39 -1.63
C ARG A 186 -13.20 20.95 -1.39
N LYS A 187 -13.16 20.13 -2.45
CA LYS A 187 -12.64 18.77 -2.41
C LYS A 187 -11.17 18.72 -1.97
N ALA A 188 -10.31 19.56 -2.55
CA ALA A 188 -8.91 19.66 -2.17
C ALA A 188 -8.73 20.13 -0.72
N GLN A 189 -9.54 21.07 -0.23
CA GLN A 189 -9.54 21.50 1.17
C GLN A 189 -9.93 20.35 2.12
N ASN A 190 -10.99 19.61 1.80
CA ASN A 190 -11.42 18.45 2.59
C ASN A 190 -10.33 17.37 2.65
N VAL A 191 -9.73 17.05 1.49
CA VAL A 191 -8.63 16.09 1.41
C VAL A 191 -7.41 16.59 2.21
N CYS A 192 -7.05 17.87 2.10
CA CYS A 192 -5.96 18.47 2.86
C CYS A 192 -6.18 18.34 4.37
N ALA A 193 -7.38 18.67 4.85
CA ALA A 193 -7.74 18.53 6.26
C ALA A 193 -7.64 17.07 6.73
N PHE A 194 -8.14 16.12 5.92
CA PHE A 194 -8.06 14.70 6.20
C PHE A 194 -6.61 14.19 6.29
N VAL A 195 -5.78 14.51 5.29
CA VAL A 195 -4.37 14.09 5.26
C VAL A 195 -3.58 14.71 6.40
N ARG A 196 -3.87 15.96 6.78
CA ARG A 196 -3.25 16.62 7.95
C ARG A 196 -3.60 15.90 9.25
N GLY A 197 -4.85 15.46 9.40
CA GLY A 197 -5.28 14.63 10.53
C GLY A 197 -4.53 13.30 10.59
N CYS A 198 -4.48 12.57 9.47
CA CYS A 198 -3.74 11.30 9.37
C CYS A 198 -2.27 11.48 9.74
N LYS A 199 -1.60 12.53 9.24
CA LYS A 199 -0.21 12.83 9.59
C LYS A 199 -0.03 12.99 11.10
N ALA A 200 -0.85 13.83 11.73
CA ALA A 200 -0.77 14.10 13.16
C ALA A 200 -0.97 12.84 14.02
N ASP A 201 -1.88 11.95 13.60
CA ASP A 201 -2.14 10.70 14.29
C ASP A 201 -1.02 9.66 14.07
N PHE A 202 -0.51 9.55 12.83
CA PHE A 202 0.52 8.56 12.48
C PHE A 202 1.90 8.93 13.03
N GLU A 203 2.23 10.22 13.18
CA GLU A 203 3.50 10.67 13.78
C GLU A 203 3.71 10.12 15.21
N ARG A 204 2.63 9.91 15.96
CA ARG A 204 2.68 9.33 17.32
C ARG A 204 3.18 7.88 17.33
N TRP A 205 3.07 7.18 16.20
CA TRP A 205 3.44 5.77 16.06
C TRP A 205 4.85 5.56 15.53
N ILE A 206 5.56 6.63 15.14
CA ILE A 206 6.92 6.55 14.57
C ILE A 206 7.90 5.74 15.44
N PRO A 207 7.92 5.86 16.78
CA PRO A 207 8.82 5.06 17.61
C PRO A 207 8.59 3.55 17.53
N TYR A 208 7.37 3.12 17.17
CA TYR A 208 6.95 1.71 17.19
C TYR A 208 6.97 1.08 15.80
N VAL A 209 6.94 1.88 14.73
CA VAL A 209 6.93 1.40 13.35
C VAL A 209 8.12 1.99 12.60
N ARG A 210 9.17 1.17 12.43
CA ARG A 210 10.48 1.57 11.88
C ARG A 210 10.40 2.32 10.56
N GLU A 211 9.53 1.89 9.65
CA GLU A 211 9.43 2.43 8.29
C GLU A 211 8.49 3.64 8.20
N LEU A 212 7.71 3.91 9.25
CA LEU A 212 6.71 4.96 9.27
C LEU A 212 7.33 6.35 9.20
N LYS A 213 8.50 6.57 9.80
CA LYS A 213 9.23 7.86 9.70
C LYS A 213 9.45 8.27 8.25
N LYS A 214 9.89 7.33 7.40
CA LYS A 214 10.14 7.60 5.98
C LYS A 214 8.83 7.89 5.26
N LYS A 215 7.77 7.12 5.53
CA LYS A 215 6.44 7.35 4.95
C LYS A 215 5.84 8.71 5.35
N GLN A 216 5.99 9.13 6.61
CA GLN A 216 5.50 10.44 7.09
C GLN A 216 6.24 11.63 6.45
N SER A 217 7.51 11.46 6.06
CA SER A 217 8.21 12.46 5.25
C SER A 217 7.54 12.63 3.87
N VAL A 218 7.16 11.53 3.23
CA VAL A 218 6.41 11.56 1.96
C VAL A 218 5.01 12.14 2.16
N THR A 219 4.32 11.81 3.25
CA THR A 219 3.02 12.42 3.60
C THR A 219 3.14 13.94 3.77
N SER A 220 4.22 14.43 4.37
CA SER A 220 4.47 15.87 4.52
C SER A 220 4.61 16.56 3.16
N GLN A 221 5.35 15.96 2.22
CA GLN A 221 5.46 16.46 0.84
C GLN A 221 4.13 16.39 0.09
N SER A 222 3.32 15.36 0.31
CA SER A 222 1.97 15.26 -0.25
C SER A 222 1.07 16.37 0.26
N LEU A 223 1.15 16.71 1.55
CA LEU A 223 0.38 17.79 2.15
C LEU A 223 0.78 19.15 1.57
N GLU A 224 2.08 19.43 1.50
CA GLU A 224 2.65 20.65 0.90
C GLU A 224 2.12 20.85 -0.52
N LYS A 225 2.10 19.81 -1.36
CA LYS A 225 1.58 19.89 -2.73
C LYS A 225 0.10 20.25 -2.80
N ILE A 226 -0.72 19.73 -1.88
CA ILE A 226 -2.16 20.07 -1.85
C ILE A 226 -2.33 21.52 -1.38
N GLU A 227 -1.59 21.92 -0.35
CA GLU A 227 -1.62 23.28 0.21
C GLU A 227 -1.16 24.33 -0.79
N ASP A 228 -0.04 24.10 -1.48
CA ASP A 228 0.49 24.97 -2.54
C ASP A 228 -0.51 25.15 -3.68
N ALA A 229 -1.12 24.05 -4.13
CA ALA A 229 -2.12 24.09 -5.19
C ALA A 229 -3.34 24.90 -4.74
N ALA A 230 -3.84 24.69 -3.53
CA ALA A 230 -4.95 25.45 -2.98
C ALA A 230 -4.61 26.93 -2.80
N TYR A 231 -3.41 27.25 -2.28
CA TYR A 231 -2.92 28.61 -2.10
C TYR A 231 -2.80 29.36 -3.42
N ALA A 232 -2.15 28.75 -4.42
CA ALA A 232 -1.96 29.34 -5.73
C ALA A 232 -3.29 29.64 -6.45
N ILE A 233 -4.33 28.88 -6.16
CA ILE A 233 -5.69 29.12 -6.66
C ILE A 233 -6.37 30.26 -5.90
N MET A 234 -6.24 30.29 -4.58
CA MET A 234 -6.82 31.35 -3.74
C MET A 234 -6.24 32.72 -4.07
N VAL A 235 -4.91 32.83 -4.21
CA VAL A 235 -4.24 34.09 -4.57
C VAL A 235 -4.75 34.62 -5.90
N ARG A 236 -4.80 33.78 -6.94
CA ARG A 236 -5.32 34.19 -8.25
C ARG A 236 -6.80 34.57 -8.21
N THR A 237 -7.60 33.88 -7.40
CA THR A 237 -9.00 34.25 -7.18
C THR A 237 -9.13 35.62 -6.51
N SER A 238 -8.21 35.98 -5.62
CA SER A 238 -8.23 37.29 -4.96
C SER A 238 -7.64 38.43 -5.81
N GLU A 239 -6.75 38.13 -6.76
CA GLU A 239 -6.15 39.11 -7.67
C GLU A 239 -7.12 39.60 -8.74
N TYR A 240 -8.04 38.73 -9.14
CA TYR A 240 -9.01 39.04 -10.17
C TYR A 240 -10.42 38.84 -9.62
N ASP A 241 -11.19 39.92 -9.53
CA ASP A 241 -12.62 39.95 -9.15
C ASP A 241 -13.48 39.36 -10.31
N LEU A 242 -13.11 38.14 -10.74
CA LEU A 242 -13.60 37.48 -11.96
C LEU A 242 -14.75 36.54 -11.66
N SER A 243 -15.56 36.30 -12.69
CA SER A 243 -16.60 35.28 -12.62
C SER A 243 -15.98 33.90 -12.32
N PRO A 244 -16.70 33.02 -11.61
CA PRO A 244 -16.23 31.67 -11.27
C PRO A 244 -15.70 30.87 -12.47
N GLU A 245 -16.23 31.10 -13.67
CA GLU A 245 -15.86 30.38 -14.90
C GLU A 245 -14.48 30.80 -15.44
N MET A 246 -14.12 32.09 -15.38
CA MET A 246 -12.80 32.57 -15.82
C MET A 246 -11.68 32.18 -14.83
N LEU A 247 -12.05 31.95 -13.58
CA LEU A 247 -11.12 31.45 -12.56
C LEU A 247 -10.73 30.00 -12.82
N ASP A 248 -11.67 29.15 -13.24
CA ASP A 248 -11.41 27.74 -13.53
C ASP A 248 -10.41 27.59 -14.69
N ASP A 249 -10.49 28.43 -15.73
CA ASP A 249 -9.54 28.46 -16.86
C ASP A 249 -8.13 28.88 -16.45
N ILE A 250 -7.99 29.93 -15.64
CA ILE A 250 -6.70 30.41 -15.12
C ILE A 250 -6.06 29.34 -14.22
N VAL A 251 -6.87 28.67 -13.41
CA VAL A 251 -6.43 27.58 -12.52
C VAL A 251 -5.95 26.37 -13.32
N ALA A 252 -6.68 25.96 -14.36
CA ALA A 252 -6.27 24.86 -15.24
C ALA A 252 -4.90 25.13 -15.91
N GLN A 253 -4.68 26.36 -16.37
CA GLN A 253 -3.42 26.76 -17.01
C GLN A 253 -2.24 26.77 -16.02
N SER A 254 -2.50 27.17 -14.77
CA SER A 254 -1.51 27.22 -13.69
C SER A 254 -1.05 25.82 -13.24
N ILE A 255 -1.97 24.86 -13.19
CA ILE A 255 -1.68 23.48 -12.81
C ILE A 255 -0.87 22.77 -13.89
N SER A 256 -1.07 23.12 -15.16
CA SER A 256 -0.24 22.62 -16.27
C SER A 256 1.22 23.00 -16.08
N SER A 257 1.50 24.25 -15.68
CA SER A 257 2.86 24.71 -15.39
C SER A 257 3.49 23.99 -14.19
N TYR A 258 2.68 23.64 -13.17
CA TYR A 258 3.13 22.87 -11.99
C TYR A 258 3.41 21.39 -12.30
N ARG A 259 2.62 20.78 -13.19
CA ARG A 259 2.83 19.41 -13.69
C ARG A 259 4.16 19.27 -14.45
N ASP A 260 4.60 20.31 -15.16
CA ASP A 260 5.90 20.30 -15.85
C ASP A 260 7.10 20.45 -14.89
N THR A 261 6.98 21.25 -13.83
CA THR A 261 8.05 21.40 -12.83
C THR A 261 8.24 20.13 -12.00
N SER A 262 7.14 19.45 -11.64
CA SER A 262 7.18 18.19 -10.90
C SER A 262 7.71 17.02 -11.74
N ARG A 263 7.48 17.00 -13.07
CA ARG A 263 8.11 16.02 -13.98
C ARG A 263 9.62 16.22 -14.11
N GLN A 264 10.10 17.47 -14.16
CA GLN A 264 11.54 17.77 -14.19
C GLN A 264 12.26 17.38 -12.89
N ALA A 265 11.61 17.51 -11.73
CA ALA A 265 12.20 17.13 -10.45
C ALA A 265 12.36 15.60 -10.30
N VAL A 266 11.42 14.80 -10.82
CA VAL A 266 11.50 13.33 -10.77
C VAL A 266 12.52 12.76 -11.78
N GLY A 267 12.73 13.43 -12.91
CA GLY A 267 13.72 13.03 -13.92
C GLY A 267 15.19 13.21 -13.50
N ARG A 268 15.47 14.01 -12.48
CA ARG A 268 16.84 14.24 -11.97
C ARG A 268 17.26 13.34 -10.80
N GLY A 269 16.36 12.52 -10.25
CA GLY A 269 16.62 11.67 -9.07
C GLY A 269 16.78 10.18 -9.35
N ARG A 270 16.91 9.76 -10.63
CA ARG A 270 17.11 8.36 -11.04
C ARG A 270 18.33 8.28 -11.98
N GLY A 271 19.51 8.39 -11.39
CA GLY A 271 20.78 8.14 -12.03
C GLY A 271 21.85 8.19 -10.94
N ASP A 272 22.57 7.09 -10.81
CA ASP A 272 23.76 6.90 -9.97
C ASP A 272 23.54 6.68 -8.47
N ASP A 273 23.38 5.40 -8.10
CA ASP A 273 24.00 4.82 -6.89
C ASP A 273 23.84 3.29 -6.92
N LEU A 274 24.62 2.62 -7.79
CA LEU A 274 24.85 1.17 -7.79
C LEU A 274 26.26 0.86 -8.36
N SER A 275 27.26 0.86 -7.48
CA SER A 275 28.62 0.26 -7.60
C SER A 275 29.44 0.88 -6.46
N ASP A 276 30.18 0.25 -5.58
CA ASP A 276 30.72 -1.09 -5.39
C ASP A 276 31.02 -1.18 -3.89
N ASP A 277 30.85 -2.35 -3.25
CA ASP A 277 31.55 -2.69 -2.00
C ASP A 277 31.52 -4.22 -1.83
N GLU A 278 32.27 -4.92 -2.69
CA GLU A 278 32.84 -6.24 -2.38
C GLU A 278 34.36 -6.11 -2.50
N ASP A 279 35.04 -5.78 -1.41
CA ASP A 279 36.27 -6.47 -1.03
C ASP A 279 36.67 -6.07 0.40
N THR A 280 36.64 -7.03 1.33
CA THR A 280 37.54 -7.14 2.48
C THR A 280 37.02 -8.25 3.39
N THR A 281 37.65 -9.42 3.35
CA THR A 281 38.30 -9.98 4.54
C THR A 281 39.17 -11.18 4.18
N ASN A 282 40.43 -11.07 4.61
CA ASN A 282 41.31 -12.18 4.98
C ASN A 282 40.70 -12.99 6.13
#